data_AF-A0A194R8M2-F1
#
_entry.id   AF-A0A194R8M2-F1
#
_cell.length_a   1.000
_cell.length_b   1.000
_cell.length_c   1.000
_cell.angle_alpha   90.00
_cell.angle_beta   90.00
_cell.angle_gamma   90.00
#
_symmetry.space_group_name_H-M   'P 1'
#
loop_
_entity.id
_entity.type
_entity.pdbx_description
1 polymer ?
#
loop_
_entity_poly.entity_id
_entity_poly.type
_entity_poly.pdbx_seq_one_letter_code
_entity_poly.pdbx_strand_id
1 'polypeptide(L)'
;MPLLRPSHPFLIRKGWEGEVDLMEEEMHRKLDGSTHPCVTEQCGGGVGRNMAEALWRLRGGNARLLTAIGDDSDGRYLAEIAPGLLLDGCVVKNARTSMYSVLFDSKGECLLGLGDMDIHNQITTQMVDKHIETLERAPLVVLDGNVPQTTMDYVLQLCHELNKPGEIRNLNVIMASFYNLRQTP
;
A
#
# COMPACT_ATOMS: atom_id res chain seq x y z
N MET A 1 -21.12 -10.09 -14.02
CA MET A 1 -20.77 -9.87 -12.61
C MET A 1 -19.26 -10.02 -12.48
N PRO A 2 -18.47 -8.95 -12.36
CA PRO A 2 -17.01 -9.06 -12.29
C PRO A 2 -16.59 -9.59 -10.92
N LEU A 3 -15.71 -10.59 -10.91
CA LEU A 3 -15.08 -11.10 -9.70
C LEU A 3 -14.20 -10.01 -9.05
N LEU A 4 -14.30 -9.88 -7.73
CA LEU A 4 -13.41 -9.04 -6.92
C LEU A 4 -11.96 -9.48 -7.15
N ARG A 5 -11.15 -8.60 -7.75
CA ARG A 5 -9.70 -8.82 -7.85
C ARG A 5 -9.04 -8.47 -6.50
N PRO A 6 -8.05 -9.25 -6.04
CA PRO A 6 -7.40 -9.00 -4.75
C PRO A 6 -6.63 -7.68 -4.72
N SER A 7 -6.76 -6.95 -3.62
CA SER A 7 -6.23 -5.59 -3.40
C SER A 7 -4.71 -5.59 -3.17
N HIS A 8 -3.93 -5.40 -4.23
CA HIS A 8 -2.47 -5.39 -4.17
C HIS A 8 -1.88 -3.98 -3.92
N PRO A 9 -0.65 -3.88 -3.40
CA PRO A 9 0.22 -2.72 -3.62
C PRO A 9 0.51 -2.55 -5.10
N PHE A 10 0.71 -1.28 -5.50
CA PHE A 10 1.04 -0.80 -6.85
C PHE A 10 1.26 -1.90 -7.90
N LEU A 11 0.27 -2.11 -8.76
CA LEU A 11 0.40 -3.06 -9.85
C LEU A 11 0.98 -2.36 -11.07
N ILE A 12 2.28 -2.53 -11.32
CA ILE A 12 2.81 -2.32 -12.67
C ILE A 12 2.48 -3.57 -13.51
N ARG A 13 1.31 -3.60 -14.18
CA ARG A 13 0.86 -4.80 -14.93
C ARG A 13 1.50 -4.84 -16.31
N LYS A 14 2.49 -5.70 -16.51
CA LYS A 14 3.11 -5.89 -17.85
C LYS A 14 2.40 -6.96 -18.70
N GLY A 15 1.24 -6.65 -19.28
CA GLY A 15 0.40 -7.62 -20.03
C GLY A 15 0.33 -7.37 -21.55
N TRP A 16 1.04 -8.18 -22.35
CA TRP A 16 1.12 -8.08 -23.82
C TRP A 16 -0.23 -8.29 -24.54
N GLU A 17 -0.52 -7.44 -25.53
CA GLU A 17 -1.46 -7.72 -26.62
C GLU A 17 -0.70 -7.65 -27.95
N GLY A 18 -0.83 -8.68 -28.79
CA GLY A 18 -0.15 -8.82 -30.07
C GLY A 18 -0.27 -10.25 -30.58
N GLU A 19 -0.81 -10.39 -31.80
CA GLU A 19 -1.37 -11.60 -32.42
C GLU A 19 -0.51 -12.88 -32.41
N VAL A 20 -1.24 -13.99 -32.23
CA VAL A 20 -1.14 -15.35 -32.81
C VAL A 20 0.09 -15.70 -33.68
N ASP A 21 0.61 -16.91 -33.48
CA ASP A 21 1.58 -17.65 -34.33
C ASP A 21 3.03 -17.13 -34.42
N LEU A 22 3.68 -17.01 -33.25
CA LEU A 22 5.12 -17.34 -33.14
C LEU A 22 5.32 -18.50 -32.16
N MET A 23 5.98 -19.54 -32.68
CA MET A 23 6.07 -20.91 -32.18
C MET A 23 6.52 -21.09 -30.73
N GLU A 24 6.20 -22.27 -30.17
CA GLU A 24 6.40 -22.71 -28.77
C GLU A 24 7.86 -22.73 -28.25
N GLU A 25 8.84 -22.18 -28.97
CA GLU A 25 10.28 -22.30 -28.66
C GLU A 25 10.86 -21.21 -27.72
N GLU A 26 10.15 -20.11 -27.45
CA GLU A 26 10.61 -19.07 -26.49
C GLU A 26 10.22 -19.36 -25.02
N MET A 27 9.74 -20.58 -24.70
CA MET A 27 9.23 -20.93 -23.37
C MET A 27 10.28 -21.07 -22.24
N HIS A 28 11.53 -20.69 -22.50
CA HIS A 28 12.50 -20.34 -21.48
C HIS A 28 13.00 -18.89 -21.67
N ARG A 29 12.13 -17.91 -21.37
CA ARG A 29 12.55 -16.53 -21.08
C ARG A 29 13.57 -16.57 -19.94
N LYS A 30 14.85 -16.49 -20.28
CA LYS A 30 15.92 -16.46 -19.29
C LYS A 30 15.86 -15.12 -18.56
N LEU A 31 15.98 -15.15 -17.24
CA LEU A 31 16.23 -13.96 -16.44
C LEU A 31 17.70 -13.55 -16.59
N ASP A 32 18.11 -13.25 -17.82
CA ASP A 32 19.50 -12.96 -18.22
C ASP A 32 19.85 -11.47 -18.27
N GLY A 33 18.88 -10.60 -17.95
CA GLY A 33 19.03 -9.14 -17.95
C GLY A 33 18.76 -8.46 -19.30
N SER A 34 18.36 -9.21 -20.34
CA SER A 34 18.00 -8.62 -21.64
C SER A 34 16.61 -7.93 -21.63
N THR A 35 16.45 -6.93 -22.51
CA THR A 35 15.23 -6.13 -22.62
C THR A 35 14.18 -6.83 -23.48
N HIS A 36 13.02 -7.10 -22.90
CA HIS A 36 11.91 -7.78 -23.57
C HIS A 36 10.72 -6.83 -23.81
N PRO A 37 10.07 -6.89 -25.00
CA PRO A 37 8.83 -6.16 -25.26
C PRO A 37 7.70 -6.52 -24.28
N CYS A 38 6.99 -5.51 -23.79
CA CYS A 38 5.97 -5.63 -22.75
C CYS A 38 5.09 -4.37 -22.65
N VAL A 39 3.82 -4.54 -22.30
CA VAL A 39 2.90 -3.45 -21.92
C VAL A 39 3.19 -2.99 -20.48
N THR A 40 2.57 -1.92 -20.00
CA THR A 40 2.53 -1.50 -18.58
C THR A 40 1.20 -0.84 -18.25
N GLU A 41 0.46 -1.35 -17.27
CA GLU A 41 -0.49 -0.55 -16.47
C GLU A 41 0.23 -0.04 -15.21
N GLN A 42 -0.29 0.98 -14.54
CA GLN A 42 0.13 1.39 -13.19
C GLN A 42 -1.13 1.78 -12.38
N CYS A 43 -1.19 1.42 -11.11
CA CYS A 43 -2.25 1.86 -10.20
C CYS A 43 -1.70 2.21 -8.82
N GLY A 44 -2.37 3.10 -8.09
CA GLY A 44 -2.08 3.33 -6.68
C GLY A 44 -2.56 2.15 -5.84
N GLY A 45 -1.74 1.71 -4.89
CA GLY A 45 -2.08 0.59 -4.02
C GLY A 45 -1.51 0.72 -2.61
N GLY A 46 -1.47 -0.41 -1.91
CA GLY A 46 -0.99 -0.59 -0.54
C GLY A 46 -2.17 -1.08 0.29
N VAL A 47 -1.99 -2.11 1.12
CA VAL A 47 -3.16 -2.74 1.77
C VAL A 47 -3.82 -1.75 2.74
N GLY A 48 -3.02 -1.04 3.55
CA GLY A 48 -3.46 0.11 4.34
C GLY A 48 -4.12 1.21 3.50
N ARG A 49 -3.51 1.62 2.38
CA ARG A 49 -4.08 2.65 1.49
C ARG A 49 -5.43 2.24 0.89
N ASN A 50 -5.54 1.01 0.39
CA ASN A 50 -6.72 0.51 -0.30
C ASN A 50 -7.92 0.43 0.65
N MET A 51 -7.70 -0.13 1.84
CA MET A 51 -8.73 -0.20 2.87
C MET A 51 -9.08 1.20 3.42
N ALA A 52 -8.11 2.10 3.61
CA ALA A 52 -8.34 3.45 4.12
C ALA A 52 -9.13 4.30 3.11
N GLU A 53 -8.79 4.21 1.82
CA GLU A 53 -9.52 4.84 0.74
C GLU A 53 -10.95 4.29 0.62
N ALA A 54 -11.14 2.97 0.68
CA ALA A 54 -12.46 2.37 0.62
C ALA A 54 -13.35 2.92 1.75
N LEU A 55 -12.83 2.99 2.98
CA LEU A 55 -13.54 3.59 4.12
C LEU A 55 -13.77 5.09 3.94
N TRP A 56 -12.80 5.83 3.42
CA TRP A 56 -12.92 7.27 3.13
C TRP A 56 -14.05 7.54 2.13
N ARG A 57 -14.11 6.78 1.03
CA ARG A 57 -15.17 6.88 0.01
C ARG A 57 -16.53 6.48 0.59
N LEU A 58 -16.61 5.36 1.33
CA LEU A 58 -17.85 4.86 1.94
C LEU A 58 -18.38 5.75 3.07
N ARG A 59 -17.53 6.54 3.73
CA ARG A 59 -17.90 7.36 4.90
C ARG A 59 -17.84 8.86 4.64
N GLY A 60 -17.86 9.29 3.38
CA GLY A 60 -17.94 10.69 2.99
C GLY A 60 -16.75 11.51 3.48
N GLY A 61 -15.54 10.96 3.38
CA GLY A 61 -14.29 11.64 3.73
C GLY A 61 -13.88 11.59 5.20
N ASN A 62 -14.45 10.70 6.02
CA ASN A 62 -14.22 10.65 7.48
C ASN A 62 -13.16 9.61 7.95
N ALA A 63 -12.52 8.87 7.05
CA ALA A 63 -11.34 8.05 7.39
C ALA A 63 -10.04 8.85 7.22
N ARG A 64 -8.96 8.44 7.90
CA ARG A 64 -7.64 9.07 7.83
C ARG A 64 -6.54 8.02 7.69
N LEU A 65 -5.49 8.36 6.95
CA LEU A 65 -4.34 7.49 6.71
C LEU A 65 -3.08 8.20 7.19
N LEU A 66 -2.40 7.60 8.17
CA LEU A 66 -1.03 7.96 8.52
C LEU A 66 -0.11 6.99 7.78
N THR A 67 0.76 7.51 6.93
CA THR A 67 1.70 6.72 6.13
C THR A 67 2.91 7.59 5.76
N ALA A 68 3.86 7.03 5.02
CA ALA A 68 4.96 7.77 4.43
C ALA A 68 4.94 7.64 2.90
N ILE A 69 4.99 8.78 2.21
CA ILE A 69 5.11 8.90 0.75
C ILE A 69 6.24 9.86 0.39
N GLY A 70 6.87 9.68 -0.77
CA GLY A 70 7.92 10.57 -1.25
C GLY A 70 7.37 11.90 -1.74
N ASP A 71 8.25 12.87 -1.99
CA ASP A 71 7.92 14.10 -2.74
C ASP A 71 8.12 13.96 -4.27
N ASP A 72 8.01 12.73 -4.77
CA ASP A 72 8.12 12.33 -6.17
C ASP A 72 6.78 12.40 -6.94
N SER A 73 6.73 11.82 -8.15
CA SER A 73 5.49 11.72 -8.95
C SER A 73 4.46 10.78 -8.33
N ASP A 74 4.90 9.64 -7.80
CA ASP A 74 4.00 8.60 -7.31
C ASP A 74 3.34 9.01 -5.98
N GLY A 75 4.07 9.71 -5.11
CA GLY A 75 3.53 10.28 -3.87
C GLY A 75 2.48 11.36 -4.14
N ARG A 76 2.72 12.23 -5.13
CA ARG A 76 1.72 13.21 -5.59
C ARG A 76 0.47 12.52 -6.15
N TYR A 77 0.65 11.54 -7.03
CA TYR A 77 -0.45 10.72 -7.56
C TYR A 77 -1.25 10.04 -6.44
N LEU A 78 -0.60 9.46 -5.42
CA LEU A 78 -1.28 8.90 -4.25
C LEU A 78 -2.15 9.92 -3.51
N ALA A 79 -1.65 11.13 -3.28
CA ALA A 79 -2.36 12.19 -2.58
C ALA A 79 -3.57 12.73 -3.39
N GLU A 80 -3.47 12.76 -4.71
CA GLU A 80 -4.49 13.30 -5.62
C GLU A 80 -5.69 12.37 -5.83
N ILE A 81 -5.53 11.03 -5.72
CA ILE A 81 -6.64 10.08 -5.94
C ILE A 81 -7.71 10.16 -4.83
N ALA A 82 -7.31 10.49 -3.60
CA ALA A 82 -8.19 10.63 -2.44
C ALA A 82 -7.79 11.87 -1.60
N PRO A 83 -8.09 13.09 -2.07
CA PRO A 83 -7.68 14.32 -1.40
C PRO A 83 -8.22 14.41 0.03
N GLY A 84 -7.34 14.65 1.01
CA GLY A 84 -7.71 14.68 2.43
C GLY A 84 -7.88 13.30 3.10
N LEU A 85 -7.46 12.21 2.44
CA LEU A 85 -7.26 10.91 3.09
C LEU A 85 -6.00 10.91 3.95
N LEU A 86 -4.88 11.38 3.39
CA LEU A 86 -3.59 11.44 4.07
C LEU A 86 -3.62 12.50 5.17
N LEU A 87 -2.99 12.19 6.30
CA LEU A 87 -2.73 13.16 7.37
C LEU A 87 -1.55 14.07 7.02
N ASP A 88 -1.50 15.25 7.62
CA ASP A 88 -0.41 16.21 7.40
C ASP A 88 0.95 15.62 7.82
N GLY A 89 1.99 15.90 7.02
CA GLY A 89 3.33 15.37 7.28
C GLY A 89 3.59 13.94 6.81
N CYS A 90 2.67 13.30 6.07
CA CYS A 90 2.95 12.02 5.40
C CYS A 90 4.01 12.13 4.27
N VAL A 91 4.35 13.33 3.79
CA VAL A 91 5.33 13.54 2.71
C VAL A 91 6.75 13.66 3.28
N VAL A 92 7.61 12.71 2.92
CA VAL A 92 9.02 12.66 3.29
C VAL A 92 9.87 13.30 2.19
N LYS A 93 10.74 14.23 2.57
CA LYS A 93 11.61 14.98 1.64
C LYS A 93 12.79 14.18 1.13
N ASN A 94 13.03 14.25 -0.19
CA ASN A 94 14.10 13.53 -0.90
C ASN A 94 14.00 12.00 -0.76
N ALA A 95 12.78 11.49 -0.57
CA ALA A 95 12.50 10.05 -0.44
C ALA A 95 11.65 9.57 -1.62
N ARG A 96 11.71 8.27 -1.91
CA ARG A 96 10.90 7.61 -2.93
C ARG A 96 9.65 7.01 -2.30
N THR A 97 8.52 7.18 -2.96
CA THR A 97 7.26 6.50 -2.61
C THR A 97 7.43 4.99 -2.78
N SER A 98 6.81 4.21 -1.89
CA SER A 98 6.90 2.76 -1.94
C SER A 98 6.29 2.22 -3.24
N MET A 99 7.01 1.30 -3.88
CA MET A 99 6.68 0.74 -5.17
C MET A 99 6.74 -0.78 -5.11
N TYR A 100 5.72 -1.42 -5.66
CA TYR A 100 5.77 -2.84 -6.02
C TYR A 100 5.76 -2.95 -7.55
N SER A 101 6.51 -3.92 -8.08
CA SER A 101 6.57 -4.25 -9.49
C SER A 101 6.50 -5.76 -9.62
N VAL A 102 5.66 -6.25 -10.54
CA VAL A 102 5.45 -7.68 -10.73
C VAL A 102 5.45 -8.02 -12.21
N LEU A 103 6.24 -9.04 -12.56
CA LEU A 103 6.27 -9.63 -13.90
C LEU A 103 5.37 -10.87 -13.91
N PHE A 104 4.47 -10.93 -14.89
CA PHE A 104 3.65 -12.10 -15.17
C PHE A 104 4.11 -12.77 -16.47
N ASP A 105 3.85 -14.07 -16.58
CA ASP A 105 3.94 -14.80 -17.85
C ASP A 105 2.66 -14.61 -18.70
N SER A 106 2.61 -15.28 -19.86
CA SER A 106 1.43 -15.26 -20.75
C SER A 106 0.21 -16.02 -20.20
N LYS A 107 0.39 -16.88 -19.19
CA LYS A 107 -0.69 -17.61 -18.49
C LYS A 107 -1.25 -16.80 -17.31
N GLY A 108 -0.59 -15.72 -16.92
CA GLY A 108 -0.93 -14.89 -15.77
C GLY A 108 -0.28 -15.34 -14.46
N GLU A 109 0.68 -16.25 -14.51
CA GLU A 109 1.47 -16.68 -13.35
C GLU A 109 2.53 -15.63 -12.99
N CYS A 110 2.74 -15.40 -11.69
CA CYS A 110 3.74 -14.44 -11.19
C CYS A 110 5.15 -15.03 -11.34
N LEU A 111 5.99 -14.41 -12.17
CA LEU A 111 7.38 -14.81 -12.37
C LEU A 111 8.34 -14.14 -11.38
N LEU A 112 8.10 -12.87 -11.06
CA LEU A 112 8.98 -12.07 -10.20
C LEU A 112 8.18 -10.94 -9.54
N GLY A 113 8.35 -10.78 -8.23
CA GLY A 113 7.90 -9.62 -7.47
C GLY A 113 9.10 -8.83 -6.94
N LEU A 114 9.08 -7.51 -7.11
CA LEU A 114 10.10 -6.57 -6.64
C LEU A 114 9.42 -5.49 -5.81
N GLY A 115 9.89 -5.26 -4.58
CA GLY A 115 9.36 -4.24 -3.67
C GLY A 115 10.44 -3.28 -3.21
N ASP A 116 10.23 -1.99 -3.44
CA ASP A 116 10.91 -0.90 -2.73
C ASP A 116 9.93 -0.38 -1.67
N MET A 117 10.19 -0.71 -0.41
CA MET A 117 9.28 -0.47 0.72
C MET A 117 9.94 0.33 1.84
N ASP A 118 11.18 0.79 1.64
CA ASP A 118 12.04 1.34 2.69
C ASP A 118 11.48 2.62 3.31
N ILE A 119 10.71 3.40 2.55
CA ILE A 119 10.07 4.63 3.04
C ILE A 119 9.09 4.36 4.20
N HIS A 120 8.52 3.18 4.33
CA HIS A 120 7.63 2.88 5.46
C HIS A 120 8.38 2.90 6.81
N ASN A 121 9.71 2.78 6.83
CA ASN A 121 10.53 3.01 8.03
C ASN A 121 10.43 4.45 8.57
N GLN A 122 9.91 5.40 7.78
CA GLN A 122 9.66 6.77 8.21
C GLN A 122 8.35 6.91 8.99
N ILE A 123 7.48 5.88 9.04
CA ILE A 123 6.27 5.86 9.87
C ILE A 123 6.69 5.68 11.33
N THR A 124 7.00 6.80 11.97
CA THR A 124 7.60 6.90 13.30
C THR A 124 6.59 7.20 14.40
N THR A 125 6.95 6.95 15.66
CA THR A 125 6.13 7.36 16.82
C THR A 125 5.93 8.88 16.85
N GLN A 126 6.92 9.68 16.44
CA GLN A 126 6.81 11.13 16.35
C GLN A 126 5.84 11.61 15.25
N MET A 127 5.54 10.78 14.25
CA MET A 127 4.43 11.04 13.32
C MET A 127 3.08 10.72 13.95
N VAL A 128 2.99 9.70 14.81
CA VAL A 128 1.77 9.39 15.58
C VAL A 128 1.47 10.51 16.59
N ASP A 129 2.48 10.98 17.34
CA ASP A 129 2.35 12.05 18.34
C ASP A 129 1.72 13.33 17.77
N LYS A 130 2.13 13.74 16.56
CA LYS A 130 1.58 14.92 15.87
C LYS A 130 0.09 14.82 15.59
N HIS A 131 -0.45 13.60 15.57
CA HIS A 131 -1.84 13.29 15.26
C HIS A 131 -2.57 12.63 16.43
N ILE A 132 -2.06 12.78 17.66
CA ILE A 132 -2.63 12.13 18.86
C ILE A 132 -4.11 12.48 19.07
N GLU A 133 -4.52 13.74 18.87
CA GLU A 133 -5.94 14.13 18.93
C GLU A 133 -6.81 13.39 17.91
N THR A 134 -6.26 13.08 16.73
CA THR A 134 -6.96 12.30 15.70
C THR A 134 -7.09 10.85 16.15
N LEU A 135 -6.06 10.28 16.78
CA LEU A 135 -6.07 8.93 17.36
C LEU A 135 -7.08 8.84 18.52
N GLU A 136 -7.07 9.80 19.44
CA GLU A 136 -8.04 9.95 20.54
C GLU A 136 -9.48 10.05 20.04
N ARG A 137 -9.73 10.80 18.96
CA ARG A 137 -11.04 10.91 18.31
C ARG A 137 -11.35 9.78 17.33
N ALA A 138 -10.42 8.85 17.07
CA ALA A 138 -10.62 7.69 16.19
C ALA A 138 -11.20 6.50 16.98
N PRO A 139 -12.47 6.12 16.76
CA PRO A 139 -13.10 4.96 17.40
C PRO A 139 -12.69 3.61 16.80
N LEU A 140 -11.81 3.58 15.79
CA LEU A 140 -11.04 2.40 15.43
C LEU A 140 -9.67 2.80 14.92
N VAL A 141 -8.67 2.00 15.29
CA VAL A 141 -7.32 2.04 14.74
C VAL A 141 -7.01 0.67 14.15
N VAL A 142 -6.42 0.66 12.95
CA VAL A 142 -5.91 -0.53 12.26
C VAL A 142 -4.43 -0.28 11.98
N LEU A 143 -3.56 -1.30 12.07
CA LEU A 143 -2.10 -1.18 11.91
C LEU A 143 -1.57 -2.02 10.72
N ASP A 144 -0.49 -1.57 10.05
CA ASP A 144 0.10 -2.29 8.89
C ASP A 144 1.34 -3.07 9.28
N GLY A 145 1.51 -4.24 8.69
CA GLY A 145 2.77 -4.97 8.69
C GLY A 145 3.87 -4.26 7.90
N ASN A 146 3.52 -3.22 7.13
CA ASN A 146 4.47 -2.26 6.60
C ASN A 146 4.91 -1.19 7.63
N VAL A 147 4.19 -1.01 8.76
CA VAL A 147 4.60 -0.07 9.83
C VAL A 147 5.73 -0.71 10.66
N PRO A 148 6.77 0.03 11.04
CA PRO A 148 7.82 -0.46 11.93
C PRO A 148 7.24 -0.99 13.25
N GLN A 149 7.75 -2.13 13.72
CA GLN A 149 7.29 -2.78 14.96
C GLN A 149 7.26 -1.81 16.14
N THR A 150 8.29 -0.97 16.28
CA THR A 150 8.39 0.07 17.33
C THR A 150 7.22 1.05 17.31
N THR A 151 6.74 1.43 16.13
CA THR A 151 5.58 2.32 15.97
C THR A 151 4.27 1.56 16.17
N MET A 152 4.20 0.28 15.78
CA MET A 152 3.03 -0.56 16.08
C MET A 152 2.83 -0.77 17.58
N ASP A 153 3.89 -1.16 18.30
CA ASP A 153 3.86 -1.38 19.74
C ASP A 153 3.42 -0.11 20.49
N TYR A 154 3.94 1.05 20.06
CA TYR A 154 3.56 2.36 20.59
C TYR A 154 2.07 2.68 20.36
N VAL A 155 1.56 2.49 19.14
CA VAL A 155 0.13 2.73 18.85
C VAL A 155 -0.77 1.76 19.60
N LEU A 156 -0.37 0.50 19.77
CA LEU A 156 -1.11 -0.49 20.57
C LEU A 156 -1.16 -0.09 22.05
N GLN A 157 -0.05 0.39 22.62
CA GLN A 157 -0.02 0.92 23.98
C GLN A 157 -0.96 2.13 24.13
N LEU A 158 -0.90 3.11 23.23
CA LEU A 158 -1.81 4.26 23.23
C LEU A 158 -3.29 3.83 23.14
N CYS A 159 -3.62 2.85 22.29
CA CYS A 159 -4.99 2.33 22.19
C CYS A 159 -5.46 1.69 23.50
N HIS A 160 -4.57 0.96 24.18
CA HIS A 160 -4.85 0.36 25.48
C HIS A 160 -5.10 1.42 26.56
N GLU A 161 -4.21 2.40 26.69
CA GLU A 161 -4.31 3.50 27.67
C GLU A 161 -5.58 4.35 27.47
N LEU A 162 -5.97 4.58 26.21
CA LEU A 162 -7.17 5.35 25.86
C LEU A 162 -8.48 4.56 26.02
N ASN A 163 -8.45 3.33 26.56
CA ASN A 163 -9.61 2.41 26.61
C ASN A 163 -10.32 2.31 25.26
N LYS A 164 -9.56 2.19 24.17
CA LYS A 164 -10.07 1.87 22.84
C LYS A 164 -10.06 0.36 22.67
N PRO A 165 -11.15 -0.36 22.96
CA PRO A 165 -11.24 -1.76 22.57
C PRO A 165 -11.16 -1.85 21.04
N GLY A 166 -10.77 -3.01 20.52
CA GLY A 166 -10.99 -3.37 19.12
C GLY A 166 -12.48 -3.59 18.78
N GLU A 167 -13.39 -2.85 19.42
CA GLU A 167 -14.84 -3.07 19.37
C GLU A 167 -15.54 -1.92 18.67
N ILE A 168 -16.27 -2.27 17.61
CA ILE A 168 -16.71 -1.35 16.56
C ILE A 168 -18.01 -0.64 16.95
N ARG A 169 -17.95 0.64 17.35
CA ARG A 169 -19.11 1.56 17.30
C ARG A 169 -18.71 2.95 16.78
N ASN A 170 -19.37 3.38 15.68
CA ASN A 170 -19.26 4.68 15.02
C ASN A 170 -17.89 5.07 14.43
N LEU A 171 -17.37 4.30 13.47
CA LEU A 171 -16.00 4.39 12.92
C LEU A 171 -15.58 5.74 12.29
N ASN A 172 -14.50 6.36 12.77
CA ASN A 172 -13.49 7.06 11.96
C ASN A 172 -12.23 6.22 12.12
N VAL A 173 -11.61 5.80 11.02
CA VAL A 173 -10.51 4.82 11.07
C VAL A 173 -9.20 5.53 10.78
N ILE A 174 -8.24 5.43 11.71
CA ILE A 174 -6.82 5.58 11.40
C ILE A 174 -6.33 4.22 10.96
N MET A 175 -5.69 4.17 9.81
CA MET A 175 -5.32 2.90 9.20
C MET A 175 -3.85 2.80 8.85
N ALA A 176 -3.36 1.60 9.08
CA ALA A 176 -2.36 0.85 8.36
C ALA A 176 -2.93 -0.64 8.36
N SER A 177 -2.60 -1.64 7.49
CA SER A 177 -3.39 -2.91 7.33
C SER A 177 -2.83 -4.35 7.59
N PHE A 178 -1.56 -4.72 7.30
CA PHE A 178 -0.90 -6.06 7.36
C PHE A 178 -1.02 -6.96 6.12
N TYR A 179 0.15 -7.35 5.55
CA TYR A 179 0.33 -8.60 4.79
C TYR A 179 1.70 -9.26 5.05
N ASN A 180 1.68 -10.42 5.71
CA ASN A 180 2.83 -11.33 5.80
C ASN A 180 2.80 -12.28 4.59
N LEU A 181 3.39 -11.84 3.46
CA LEU A 181 3.81 -12.76 2.42
C LEU A 181 5.13 -13.38 2.85
N ARG A 182 5.05 -14.63 3.33
CA ARG A 182 6.13 -15.46 3.86
C ARG A 182 7.52 -15.06 3.34
N GLN A 183 8.31 -14.41 4.20
CA GLN A 183 9.76 -14.51 4.08
C GLN A 183 10.14 -15.95 4.48
N THR A 184 10.16 -16.85 3.51
CA THR A 184 10.93 -18.09 3.66
C THR A 184 12.42 -17.72 3.67
N PRO A 185 13.22 -18.33 4.55
CA PRO A 185 14.66 -18.07 4.66
C PRO A 185 15.44 -18.51 3.42
#